data_AF-W2TQ14-F1
#
_entry.id   AF-W2TQ14-F1
#
_cell.length_a   1.000
_cell.length_b   1.000
_cell.length_c   1.000
_cell.angle_alpha   90.00
_cell.angle_beta   90.00
_cell.angle_gamma   90.00
#
_symmetry.space_group_name_H-M   'P 1'
#
loop_
_entity.id
_entity.type
_entity.pdbx_description
1 polymer ?
#
loop_
_entity_poly.entity_id
_entity_poly.type
_entity_poly.pdbx_seq_one_letter_code
_entity_poly.pdbx_strand_id
1 'polypeptide(L)'
;MLLFEIFEAKIKDHKAKLHFGKAPATVAGKYLCEVRGEDGQLLSGNMFVYSPPVLRLPTGSVFHEVPDARPPKVIGGLRTANSGGSIELRCPVFAYPQPWVRWERDGKAIGPDPSITYDGDNLILSNVEANMAGTYSCIADNSFPMFVDGPSMPHQLIFEQKFTVNP
;
A
#
# COMPACT_ATOMS: atom_id res chain seq x y z
N MET A 1 11.06 2.11 25.19
CA MET A 1 11.90 3.28 24.94
C MET A 1 12.03 3.41 23.43
N LEU A 2 11.18 4.24 22.81
CA LEU A 2 11.22 4.49 21.37
C LEU A 2 12.41 5.40 21.10
N LEU A 3 13.40 4.93 20.34
CA LEU A 3 14.43 5.82 19.81
C LEU A 3 13.75 6.75 18.81
N PHE A 4 13.69 8.03 19.12
CA PHE A 4 13.38 9.05 18.12
C PHE A 4 14.67 9.33 17.36
N GLU A 5 14.70 9.02 16.07
CA GLU A 5 15.77 9.50 15.18
C GLU A 5 15.57 11.00 14.97
N ILE A 6 16.53 11.80 15.41
CA ILE A 6 16.53 13.25 15.20
C ILE A 6 17.26 13.54 13.89
N PHE A 7 16.57 14.19 12.96
CA PHE A 7 17.16 14.62 11.70
C PHE A 7 17.36 16.14 11.71
N GLU A 8 18.59 16.61 11.54
CA GLU A 8 18.86 18.04 11.38
C GLU A 8 18.31 18.55 10.04
N ALA A 9 17.45 19.55 10.10
CA ALA A 9 16.87 20.17 8.91
C ALA A 9 17.87 21.12 8.24
N LYS A 10 17.85 21.17 6.91
CA LYS A 10 18.59 22.19 6.15
C LYS A 10 17.73 23.44 6.01
N ILE A 11 18.26 24.58 6.45
CA ILE A 11 17.56 25.87 6.36
C ILE A 11 18.00 26.59 5.10
N LYS A 12 17.05 26.91 4.22
CA LYS A 12 17.27 27.74 3.04
C LYS A 12 16.02 28.55 2.74
N ASP A 13 16.17 29.83 2.39
CA ASP A 13 15.06 30.74 2.05
C ASP A 13 13.95 30.78 3.12
N HIS A 14 14.36 30.88 4.40
CA HIS A 14 13.48 30.84 5.58
C HIS A 14 12.60 29.58 5.71
N LYS A 15 12.97 28.49 5.04
CA LYS A 15 12.30 27.19 5.13
C LYS A 15 13.26 26.13 5.67
N ALA A 16 12.85 25.44 6.73
CA ALA A 16 13.48 24.21 7.15
C ALA A 16 13.00 23.07 6.24
N LYS A 17 13.92 22.31 5.66
CA LYS A 17 13.62 21.16 4.80
C LYS A 17 14.29 19.91 5.33
N LEU A 18 13.50 18.83 5.44
CA LEU A 18 14.00 17.48 5.71
C LEU A 18 14.19 16.74 4.39
N HIS A 19 15.37 16.16 4.19
CA HIS A 19 15.73 15.43 2.97
C HIS A 19 16.09 13.98 3.30
N PHE A 20 15.25 13.04 2.85
CA PHE A 20 15.48 11.60 3.08
C PHE A 20 16.41 10.93 2.05
N GLY A 21 16.73 11.60 0.94
CA GLY A 21 17.54 11.01 -0.13
C GLY A 21 16.88 9.77 -0.76
N LYS A 22 17.66 8.71 -1.00
CA LYS A 22 17.13 7.39 -1.36
C LYS A 22 16.76 6.65 -0.07
N ALA A 23 15.48 6.61 0.26
CA ALA A 23 14.98 5.96 1.45
C ALA A 23 13.90 4.91 1.11
N PRO A 24 13.79 3.84 1.90
CA PRO A 24 12.69 2.89 1.75
C PRO A 24 11.35 3.56 2.08
N ALA A 25 10.27 3.09 1.45
CA ALA A 25 8.91 3.61 1.72
C ALA A 25 8.53 3.56 3.21
N THR A 26 9.14 2.67 3.99
CA THR A 26 8.96 2.54 5.45
C THR A 26 9.26 3.81 6.23
N VAL A 27 10.03 4.77 5.69
CA VAL A 27 10.26 6.06 6.35
C VAL A 27 9.06 7.00 6.21
N ALA A 28 8.07 6.69 5.37
CA ALA A 28 6.88 7.51 5.26
C ALA A 28 6.08 7.50 6.56
N GLY A 29 5.53 8.65 6.94
CA GLY A 29 4.94 8.81 8.25
C GLY A 29 4.69 10.25 8.67
N LYS A 30 4.24 10.40 9.92
CA LYS A 30 4.09 11.69 10.60
C LYS A 30 5.37 12.03 11.33
N TYR A 31 5.88 13.21 11.07
CA TYR A 31 7.07 13.79 11.68
C TYR A 31 6.69 15.04 12.47
N LEU A 32 7.44 15.31 13.54
CA LEU A 32 7.37 16.56 14.28
C LEU A 32 8.55 17.44 13.84
N CYS A 33 8.25 18.62 13.32
CA CYS A 33 9.25 19.66 13.09
C CYS A 33 9.25 20.56 14.31
N GLU A 34 10.41 20.74 14.93
CA GLU A 34 10.61 21.68 16.04
C GLU A 34 11.66 22.72 15.63
N VAL A 35 11.32 23.99 15.80
CA VAL A 35 12.22 25.12 15.50
C VAL A 35 12.37 25.92 16.78
N ARG A 36 13.62 26.10 17.22
CA ARG A 36 13.96 26.95 18.35
C ARG A 36 14.40 28.33 17.86
N GLY A 37 13.67 29.37 18.27
CA GLY A 37 14.02 30.76 18.03
C GLY A 37 15.22 31.22 18.86
N GLU A 38 15.77 32.38 18.51
CA GLU A 38 16.91 32.99 19.23
C GLU A 38 16.58 33.35 20.68
N ASP A 39 15.31 33.66 20.96
CA ASP A 39 14.77 33.93 22.30
C ASP A 39 14.51 32.65 23.12
N GLY A 40 14.81 31.48 22.57
CA GLY A 40 14.55 30.19 23.18
C GLY A 40 13.11 29.69 23.00
N GLN A 41 12.23 30.43 22.31
CA GLN A 41 10.88 29.98 22.00
C GLN A 41 10.93 28.73 21.12
N LEU A 42 10.09 27.74 21.45
CA LEU A 42 9.94 26.52 20.65
C LEU A 42 8.65 26.60 19.85
N LEU A 43 8.78 26.53 18.53
CA LEU A 43 7.66 26.37 17.59
C LEU A 43 7.65 24.94 17.07
N SER A 44 6.46 24.34 16.95
CA SER A 44 6.34 22.99 16.43
C SER A 44 5.21 22.84 15.42
N GLY A 45 5.37 21.90 14.50
CA GLY A 45 4.40 21.60 13.45
C GLY A 45 4.50 20.16 12.97
N ASN A 46 3.37 19.61 12.51
CA ASN A 46 3.36 18.28 11.91
C ASN A 46 3.81 18.34 10.45
N MET A 47 4.70 17.43 10.07
CA MET A 47 5.09 17.19 8.69
C MET A 47 4.68 15.78 8.29
N PHE A 48 4.19 15.60 7.07
CA PHE A 48 3.75 14.30 6.56
C PHE A 48 4.61 13.91 5.38
N VAL A 49 5.29 12.78 5.50
CA VAL A 49 6.02 12.16 4.40
C VAL A 49 5.10 11.11 3.79
N TYR A 50 4.54 11.42 2.63
CA TYR A 50 3.61 10.55 1.93
C TYR A 50 4.33 9.40 1.21
N SER A 51 3.76 8.21 1.26
CA SER A 51 4.14 7.10 0.38
C SER A 51 2.91 6.66 -0.41
N PRO A 52 3.00 6.57 -1.75
CA PRO A 52 1.97 5.90 -2.53
C PRO A 52 1.91 4.42 -2.13
N PRO A 53 0.83 3.71 -2.50
CA PRO A 53 0.74 2.28 -2.22
C PRO A 53 1.83 1.51 -2.98
N VAL A 54 2.58 0.68 -2.25
CA VAL A 54 3.63 -0.19 -2.78
C VAL A 54 3.48 -1.60 -2.23
N LEU A 55 3.88 -2.63 -2.99
CA LEU A 55 3.83 -4.01 -2.52
C LEU A 55 5.05 -4.37 -1.66
N ARG A 56 4.81 -5.00 -0.51
CA ARG A 56 5.81 -5.61 0.36
C ARG A 56 5.80 -7.13 0.16
N LEU A 57 6.33 -7.57 -0.98
CA LEU A 57 6.39 -8.99 -1.32
C LEU A 57 7.55 -9.68 -0.57
N PRO A 58 7.37 -10.94 -0.12
CA PRO A 58 8.47 -11.75 0.39
C PRO A 58 9.59 -11.90 -0.65
N THR A 59 10.84 -12.02 -0.18
CA THR A 59 12.00 -12.30 -1.04
C THR A 59 11.77 -13.55 -1.87
N GLY A 60 12.04 -13.48 -3.18
CA GLY A 60 11.83 -14.59 -4.11
C GLY A 60 10.41 -14.71 -4.65
N SER A 61 9.49 -13.81 -4.28
CA SER A 61 8.17 -13.74 -4.92
C SER A 61 8.31 -13.45 -6.41
N VAL A 62 7.61 -14.22 -7.24
CA VAL A 62 7.53 -13.97 -8.68
C VAL A 62 6.39 -13.00 -8.95
N PHE A 63 6.70 -11.89 -9.62
CA PHE A 63 5.75 -10.89 -10.05
C PHE A 63 6.21 -10.22 -11.35
N HIS A 64 5.27 -9.59 -12.03
CA HIS A 64 5.50 -8.83 -13.25
C HIS A 64 4.81 -7.47 -13.15
N GLU A 65 5.58 -6.39 -13.18
CA GLU A 65 5.04 -5.03 -13.28
C GLU A 65 4.53 -4.80 -14.70
N VAL A 66 3.34 -4.23 -14.83
CA VAL A 66 2.77 -3.88 -16.15
C VAL A 66 3.32 -2.51 -16.56
N PRO A 67 4.13 -2.43 -17.63
CA PRO A 67 4.70 -1.16 -18.07
C PRO A 67 3.60 -0.16 -18.42
N ASP A 68 3.84 1.12 -18.08
CA ASP A 68 2.97 2.26 -18.41
C ASP A 68 1.52 2.19 -17.88
N ALA A 69 1.20 1.25 -17.00
CA ALA A 69 -0.12 1.12 -16.41
C ALA A 69 -0.49 2.34 -15.55
N ARG A 70 -1.74 2.82 -15.71
CA ARG A 70 -2.31 3.92 -14.93
C ARG A 70 -3.71 3.50 -14.44
N PRO A 71 -3.88 3.17 -13.14
CA PRO A 71 -2.88 3.19 -12.07
C PRO A 71 -1.79 2.09 -12.22
N PRO A 72 -0.66 2.20 -11.48
CA PRO A 72 0.35 1.14 -11.39
C PRO A 72 -0.27 -0.23 -11.15
N LYS A 73 0.21 -1.24 -11.88
CA LYS A 73 -0.34 -2.58 -11.87
C LYS A 73 0.75 -3.63 -11.80
N VAL A 74 0.57 -4.61 -10.93
CA VAL A 74 1.49 -5.73 -10.73
C VAL A 74 0.71 -7.04 -10.82
N ILE A 75 1.26 -8.01 -11.55
CA ILE A 75 0.71 -9.36 -11.68
C ILE A 75 1.55 -10.29 -10.81
N GLY A 76 0.92 -10.96 -9.84
CA GLY A 76 1.55 -11.96 -8.98
C GLY A 76 1.54 -13.37 -9.58
N GLY A 77 2.16 -14.30 -8.86
CA GLY A 77 2.17 -15.72 -9.22
C GLY A 77 0.79 -16.39 -9.18
N LEU A 78 0.69 -17.54 -9.85
CA LEU A 78 -0.51 -18.38 -9.85
C LEU A 78 -0.84 -18.86 -8.42
N ARG A 79 -2.13 -18.81 -8.09
CA ARG A 79 -2.71 -19.33 -6.86
C ARG A 79 -3.61 -20.51 -7.18
N THR A 80 -3.52 -21.57 -6.39
CA THR A 80 -4.29 -22.79 -6.63
C THR A 80 -4.76 -23.41 -5.33
N ALA A 81 -6.00 -23.90 -5.31
CA ALA A 81 -6.57 -24.67 -4.22
C ALA A 81 -7.33 -25.88 -4.78
N ASN A 82 -7.50 -26.93 -3.98
CA ASN A 82 -8.35 -28.05 -4.36
C ASN A 82 -9.82 -27.71 -4.09
N SER A 83 -10.74 -28.34 -4.83
CA SER A 83 -12.17 -28.18 -4.61
C SER A 83 -12.55 -28.56 -3.17
N GLY A 84 -13.43 -27.76 -2.56
CA GLY A 84 -13.80 -27.87 -1.13
C GLY A 84 -12.75 -27.33 -0.15
N GLY A 85 -11.56 -26.97 -0.63
CA GLY A 85 -10.49 -26.37 0.19
C GLY A 85 -10.68 -24.87 0.44
N SER A 86 -9.65 -24.25 1.01
CA SER A 86 -9.58 -22.81 1.24
C SER A 86 -8.24 -22.23 0.79
N ILE A 87 -8.23 -20.94 0.46
CA ILE A 87 -7.01 -20.19 0.12
C ILE A 87 -7.08 -18.75 0.61
N GLU A 88 -5.94 -18.22 1.01
CA GLU A 88 -5.74 -16.80 1.32
C GLU A 88 -5.07 -16.11 0.11
N LEU A 89 -5.76 -15.15 -0.49
CA LEU A 89 -5.20 -14.23 -1.47
C LEU A 89 -4.72 -12.98 -0.72
N ARG A 90 -3.40 -12.81 -0.66
CA ARG A 90 -2.79 -11.72 0.11
C ARG A 90 -2.74 -10.42 -0.69
N CYS A 91 -2.95 -9.28 -0.02
CA CYS A 91 -2.66 -7.95 -0.55
C CYS A 91 -1.64 -7.26 0.37
N PRO A 92 -0.33 -7.59 0.25
CA PRO A 92 0.68 -7.08 1.16
C PRO A 92 1.08 -5.63 0.80
N VAL A 93 0.12 -4.71 0.84
CA VAL A 93 0.34 -3.32 0.47
C VAL A 93 0.85 -2.52 1.66
N PHE A 94 1.69 -1.53 1.37
CA PHE A 94 2.07 -0.51 2.32
C PHE A 94 1.90 0.86 1.68
N ALA A 95 1.33 1.80 2.42
CA ALA A 95 1.26 3.20 2.04
C ALA A 95 1.21 4.07 3.29
N TYR A 96 1.47 5.36 3.12
CA TYR A 96 1.22 6.35 4.15
C TYR A 96 0.57 7.61 3.55
N PRO A 97 -0.65 8.02 3.97
CA PRO A 97 -1.52 7.35 4.93
C PRO A 97 -1.89 5.91 4.56
N GLN A 98 -2.36 5.15 5.55
CA GLN A 98 -2.85 3.77 5.36
C GLN A 98 -3.88 3.75 4.22
N PRO A 99 -3.72 2.87 3.21
CA PRO A 99 -4.68 2.77 2.12
C PRO A 99 -5.95 2.07 2.58
N TRP A 100 -7.04 2.31 1.88
CA TRP A 100 -8.15 1.38 1.84
C TRP A 100 -7.91 0.35 0.74
N VAL A 101 -8.35 -0.90 0.95
CA VAL A 101 -8.21 -1.99 -0.01
C VAL A 101 -9.60 -2.51 -0.38
N ARG A 102 -9.82 -2.74 -1.68
CA ARG A 102 -11.00 -3.45 -2.19
C ARG A 102 -10.59 -4.56 -3.15
N TRP A 103 -11.43 -5.58 -3.25
CA TRP A 103 -11.20 -6.72 -4.12
C TRP A 103 -12.19 -6.76 -5.28
N GLU A 104 -11.68 -7.16 -6.44
CA GLU A 104 -12.46 -7.49 -7.63
C GLU A 104 -12.12 -8.88 -8.12
N ARG A 105 -13.10 -9.56 -8.73
CA ARG A 105 -12.91 -10.78 -9.51
C ARG A 105 -13.26 -10.49 -10.97
N ASP A 106 -12.30 -10.70 -11.85
CA ASP A 106 -12.41 -10.46 -13.30
C ASP A 106 -12.93 -9.06 -13.64
N GLY A 107 -12.38 -8.05 -12.95
CA GLY A 107 -12.73 -6.64 -13.13
C GLY A 107 -14.10 -6.24 -12.59
N LYS A 108 -14.74 -7.09 -11.78
CA LYS A 108 -16.04 -6.81 -11.15
C LYS A 108 -15.91 -6.86 -9.63
N ALA A 109 -16.59 -5.94 -8.95
CA ALA A 109 -16.69 -5.96 -7.50
C ALA A 109 -17.27 -7.32 -7.03
N ILE A 110 -16.66 -7.88 -6.00
CA ILE A 110 -17.12 -9.11 -5.38
C ILE A 110 -18.34 -8.78 -4.52
N GLY A 111 -19.49 -9.36 -4.87
CA GLY A 111 -20.71 -9.23 -4.07
C GLY A 111 -20.65 -10.04 -2.78
N PRO A 112 -21.68 -9.96 -1.93
CA PRO A 112 -21.79 -10.80 -0.74
C PRO A 112 -21.77 -12.28 -1.14
N ASP A 113 -20.85 -13.05 -0.56
CA ASP A 113 -20.67 -14.48 -0.82
C ASP A 113 -20.24 -15.15 0.50
N PRO A 114 -20.98 -16.17 0.99
CA PRO A 114 -20.66 -16.83 2.27
C PRO A 114 -19.32 -17.58 2.23
N SER A 115 -18.81 -17.91 1.04
CA SER A 115 -17.52 -18.55 0.85
C SER A 115 -16.35 -17.56 0.82
N ILE A 116 -16.62 -16.25 1.00
CA ILE A 116 -15.61 -15.19 0.93
C ILE A 116 -15.58 -14.43 2.25
N THR A 117 -14.38 -14.27 2.82
CA THR A 117 -14.14 -13.49 4.04
C THR A 117 -12.98 -12.52 3.82
N TYR A 118 -13.10 -11.32 4.39
CA TYR A 118 -12.02 -10.32 4.39
C TYR A 118 -11.26 -10.41 5.73
N ASP A 119 -9.95 -10.60 5.67
CA ASP A 119 -9.06 -10.58 6.84
C ASP A 119 -8.02 -9.47 6.67
N GLY A 120 -8.29 -8.31 7.28
CA GLY A 120 -7.57 -7.08 6.98
C GLY A 120 -7.66 -6.74 5.49
N ASP A 121 -6.50 -6.67 4.83
CA ASP A 121 -6.39 -6.40 3.39
C ASP A 121 -6.46 -7.69 2.54
N ASN A 122 -6.49 -8.87 3.16
CA ASN A 122 -6.47 -10.16 2.48
C ASN A 122 -7.89 -10.70 2.21
N LEU A 123 -8.00 -11.53 1.17
CA LEU A 123 -9.25 -12.20 0.81
C LEU A 123 -9.10 -13.71 1.04
N ILE A 124 -9.97 -14.27 1.88
CA ILE A 124 -10.03 -15.70 2.15
C ILE A 124 -11.20 -16.29 1.35
N LEU A 125 -10.89 -17.28 0.50
CA LEU A 125 -11.88 -18.09 -0.19
C LEU A 125 -11.96 -19.44 0.53
N SER A 126 -13.16 -19.90 0.86
CA SER A 126 -13.41 -21.17 1.55
C SER A 126 -14.44 -22.02 0.80
N ASN A 127 -14.40 -23.34 1.00
CA ASN A 127 -15.21 -24.29 0.24
C ASN A 127 -15.15 -24.00 -1.27
N VAL A 128 -13.92 -23.91 -1.79
CA VAL A 128 -13.65 -23.44 -3.14
C VAL A 128 -14.32 -24.34 -4.20
N GLU A 129 -14.99 -23.71 -5.15
CA GLU A 129 -15.61 -24.36 -6.31
C GLU A 129 -15.02 -23.85 -7.63
N ALA A 130 -15.18 -24.62 -8.71
CA ALA A 130 -14.63 -24.28 -10.02
C ALA A 130 -15.09 -22.91 -10.56
N ASN A 131 -16.30 -22.47 -10.21
CA ASN A 131 -16.85 -21.15 -10.56
C ASN A 131 -16.17 -19.97 -9.82
N MET A 132 -15.36 -20.26 -8.81
CA MET A 132 -14.58 -19.28 -8.07
C MET A 132 -13.23 -18.99 -8.74
N ALA A 133 -12.79 -19.82 -9.70
CA ALA A 133 -11.60 -19.53 -10.49
C ALA A 133 -11.75 -18.19 -11.22
N GLY A 134 -10.64 -17.45 -11.35
CA GLY A 134 -10.65 -16.14 -11.99
C GLY A 134 -9.42 -15.31 -11.65
N THR A 135 -9.40 -14.07 -12.09
CA THR A 135 -8.36 -13.10 -11.75
C THR A 135 -8.85 -12.21 -10.62
N TYR A 136 -8.23 -12.34 -9.46
CA TYR A 136 -8.55 -11.53 -8.29
C TYR A 136 -7.62 -10.34 -8.21
N SER A 137 -8.18 -9.14 -8.15
CA SER A 137 -7.42 -7.89 -8.10
C SER A 137 -7.64 -7.25 -6.74
N CYS A 138 -6.58 -7.00 -5.98
CA CYS A 138 -6.66 -6.06 -4.87
C CYS A 138 -6.29 -4.67 -5.38
N ILE A 139 -7.17 -3.70 -5.13
CA ILE A 139 -6.97 -2.29 -5.46
C ILE A 139 -6.78 -1.55 -4.15
N ALA A 140 -5.56 -1.07 -3.94
CA ALA A 140 -5.18 -0.27 -2.78
C ALA A 140 -5.13 1.20 -3.16
N ASP A 141 -5.73 2.05 -2.34
CA ASP A 141 -5.82 3.48 -2.60
C ASP A 141 -5.64 4.30 -1.31
N ASN A 142 -4.75 5.28 -1.35
CA ASN A 142 -4.57 6.24 -0.27
C ASN A 142 -4.71 7.70 -0.73
N SER A 143 -5.62 7.97 -1.67
CA SER A 143 -5.99 9.30 -2.13
C SER A 143 -6.55 10.12 -0.97
N PHE A 144 -5.66 10.75 -0.21
CA PHE A 144 -6.02 11.70 0.83
C PHE A 144 -5.99 13.10 0.25
N PRO A 145 -6.90 14.01 0.67
CA PRO A 145 -6.77 15.43 0.40
C PRO A 145 -5.66 16.01 1.29
N MET A 146 -4.41 15.63 1.03
CA MET A 146 -3.27 16.40 1.52
C MET A 146 -2.88 17.35 0.40
N PHE A 147 -2.92 18.65 0.67
CA PHE A 147 -2.25 19.66 -0.15
C PHE A 147 -0.76 19.40 -0.02
N VAL A 148 -0.23 18.54 -0.89
CA VAL A 148 1.19 18.24 -0.94
C VAL A 148 1.86 19.36 -1.72
N ASP A 149 2.74 20.11 -1.07
CA ASP A 149 3.74 20.92 -1.75
C ASP A 149 4.68 19.94 -2.50
N GLY A 150 4.33 19.57 -3.74
CA GLY A 150 5.07 18.57 -4.49
C GLY A 150 4.38 18.12 -5.79
N PRO A 151 5.02 17.25 -6.59
CA PRO A 151 4.42 16.68 -7.78
C PRO A 151 3.24 15.76 -7.44
N SER A 152 2.29 15.64 -8.36
CA SER A 152 1.22 14.65 -8.25
C SER A 152 1.80 13.24 -8.26
N MET A 153 1.41 12.44 -7.28
CA MET A 153 1.84 11.04 -7.11
C MET A 153 0.65 10.11 -7.38
N PRO A 154 0.87 8.89 -7.91
CA PRO A 154 -0.17 7.89 -8.01
C PRO A 154 -0.64 7.54 -6.60
N HIS A 155 -1.95 7.48 -6.39
CA HIS A 155 -2.56 7.14 -5.11
C HIS A 155 -3.13 5.72 -5.10
N GLN A 156 -3.14 5.05 -6.26
CA GLN A 156 -3.68 3.70 -6.44
C GLN A 156 -2.59 2.71 -6.89
N LEU A 157 -2.75 1.46 -6.48
CA LEU A 157 -2.00 0.29 -6.95
C LEU A 157 -2.95 -0.88 -7.14
N ILE A 158 -2.81 -1.60 -8.25
CA ILE A 158 -3.55 -2.83 -8.52
C ILE A 158 -2.59 -4.02 -8.45
N PHE A 159 -2.93 -5.03 -7.66
CA PHE A 159 -2.22 -6.31 -7.61
C PHE A 159 -3.13 -7.47 -8.01
N GLU A 160 -2.83 -8.10 -9.15
CA GLU A 160 -3.60 -9.20 -9.71
C GLU A 160 -3.02 -10.56 -9.35
N GLN A 161 -3.88 -11.48 -8.97
CA GLN A 161 -3.55 -12.87 -8.69
C GLN A 161 -4.50 -13.76 -9.47
N LYS A 162 -3.96 -14.58 -10.37
CA LYS A 162 -4.74 -15.62 -11.04
C LYS A 162 -5.00 -16.76 -10.07
N PHE A 163 -6.26 -17.13 -9.91
CA PHE A 163 -6.69 -18.24 -9.06
C PHE A 163 -7.29 -19.38 -9.90
N THR A 164 -6.82 -20.60 -9.65
CA THR A 164 -7.34 -21.83 -10.27
C THR A 164 -7.78 -22.83 -9.21
N VAL A 165 -8.71 -23.71 -9.58
CA VAL A 165 -9.22 -24.76 -8.70
C VAL A 165 -8.85 -26.11 -9.30
N ASN A 166 -8.17 -26.94 -8.50
CA ASN A 166 -7.94 -28.33 -8.84
C ASN A 166 -9.21 -29.13 -8.50
N PRO A 167 -9.67 -30.02 -9.40
CA PRO A 167 -10.81 -30.91 -9.13
C PRO A 167 -10.61 -31.75 -7.87
#